data_AF-A0A385SYW1-F1
#
_entry.id   AF-A0A385SYW1-F1
#
_cell.length_a   1.000
_cell.length_b   1.000
_cell.length_c   1.000
_cell.angle_alpha   90.00
_cell.angle_beta   90.00
_cell.angle_gamma   90.00
#
_symmetry.space_group_name_H-M   'P 1'
#
loop_
_entity.id
_entity.type
_entity.pdbx_description
1 polymer ?
#
loop_
_entity_poly.entity_id
_entity_poly.type
_entity_poly.pdbx_seq_one_letter_code
_entity_poly.pdbx_strand_id
1 'polypeptide(L)'
;MTVIDPLEEKVVKGLIGSSGSFRDYYENERLPMKMPISWLEDNLDRGLRAQASRRGEIRLQQIPPPNSDAHTVAHEIHHIVLWKVFGVYSATAKQSYKGIAATLNSSVLDLRIERDLFKYGFDIRVPYEKDVSDARLNLQHHRQSPTNYLDRLNWIINYAGTRADFDLLSRTYKGFSDRSFFEWFRKKYSDIATESNKVYKKLTEVDLDSNDSIKNYLRWVIDYYRLPTDIWVDKIA
;
A
#
# COMPACT_ATOMS: atom_id res chain seq x y z
N MET A 1 -6.18 -26.10 18.91
CA MET A 1 -6.77 -24.77 19.16
C MET A 1 -5.67 -23.76 18.99
N THR A 2 -5.83 -22.78 18.09
CA THR A 2 -4.90 -21.66 17.98
C THR A 2 -5.19 -20.74 19.17
N VAL A 3 -4.19 -20.49 20.02
CA VAL A 3 -4.32 -19.50 21.11
C VAL A 3 -4.30 -18.14 20.43
N ILE A 4 -5.47 -17.48 20.37
CA ILE A 4 -5.56 -16.09 19.92
C ILE A 4 -5.05 -15.22 21.07
N ASP A 5 -4.13 -14.31 20.76
CA ASP A 5 -3.66 -13.31 21.72
C ASP A 5 -4.87 -12.54 22.27
N PRO A 6 -5.05 -12.40 23.60
CA PRO A 6 -6.13 -11.59 24.18
C PRO A 6 -6.20 -10.17 23.60
N LEU A 7 -5.07 -9.62 23.18
CA LEU A 7 -5.02 -8.31 22.52
C LEU A 7 -5.57 -8.35 21.09
N GLU A 8 -5.32 -9.44 20.35
CA GLU A 8 -5.91 -9.65 19.03
C GLU A 8 -7.44 -9.71 19.14
N GLU A 9 -7.99 -10.45 20.10
CA GLU A 9 -9.44 -10.48 20.35
C GLU A 9 -9.98 -9.07 20.61
N LYS A 10 -9.29 -8.28 21.45
CA LYS A 10 -9.67 -6.89 21.75
C LYS A 10 -9.70 -6.02 20.48
N VAL A 11 -8.74 -6.20 19.58
CA VAL A 11 -8.66 -5.45 18.31
C VAL A 11 -9.77 -5.88 17.34
N VAL A 12 -9.94 -7.19 17.12
CA VAL A 12 -10.74 -7.69 16.00
C VAL A 12 -12.23 -7.79 16.33
N LYS A 13 -12.60 -7.94 17.62
CA LYS A 13 -14.00 -8.15 18.02
C LYS A 13 -14.93 -7.03 17.56
N GLY A 14 -14.51 -5.77 17.70
CA GLY A 14 -15.28 -4.62 17.23
C GLY A 14 -15.41 -4.57 15.71
N LEU A 15 -14.32 -4.87 15.00
CA LEU A 15 -14.27 -4.86 13.54
C LEU A 15 -15.12 -5.98 12.92
N ILE A 16 -15.02 -7.21 13.44
CA ILE A 16 -15.84 -8.36 13.04
C ILE A 16 -17.33 -8.09 13.28
N GLY A 17 -17.66 -7.41 14.37
CA GLY A 17 -19.04 -7.05 14.70
C GLY A 17 -19.63 -5.97 13.80
N SER A 18 -18.80 -5.07 13.28
CA SER A 18 -19.23 -3.87 12.55
C SER A 18 -19.06 -3.93 11.03
N SER A 19 -18.21 -4.82 10.51
CA SER A 19 -17.93 -4.96 9.08
C SER A 19 -18.00 -6.42 8.64
N GLY A 20 -18.99 -6.74 7.79
CA GLY A 20 -19.11 -8.06 7.15
C GLY A 20 -17.87 -8.39 6.31
N SER A 21 -17.40 -7.43 5.50
CA SER A 21 -16.20 -7.57 4.68
C SER A 21 -14.95 -7.90 5.52
N PHE A 22 -14.82 -7.28 6.69
CA PHE A 22 -13.72 -7.59 7.61
C PHE A 22 -13.84 -8.98 8.23
N ARG A 23 -15.04 -9.39 8.63
CA ARG A 23 -15.29 -10.74 9.14
C ARG A 23 -14.89 -11.79 8.10
N ASP A 24 -15.41 -11.66 6.88
CA ASP A 24 -15.15 -12.61 5.80
C ASP A 24 -13.65 -12.66 5.48
N TYR A 25 -12.98 -11.51 5.39
CA TYR A 25 -11.54 -11.44 5.22
C TYR A 25 -10.77 -12.11 6.37
N TYR A 26 -11.11 -11.78 7.61
CA TYR A 26 -10.40 -12.28 8.78
C TYR A 26 -10.50 -13.80 8.90
N GLU A 27 -11.68 -14.36 8.63
CA GLU A 27 -11.91 -15.80 8.68
C GLU A 27 -11.16 -16.56 7.57
N ASN A 28 -11.05 -15.99 6.37
CA ASN A 28 -10.47 -16.67 5.21
C ASN A 28 -8.97 -16.44 5.03
N GLU A 29 -8.44 -15.27 5.43
CA GLU A 29 -7.04 -14.91 5.19
C GLU A 29 -6.22 -14.91 6.48
N ARG A 30 -6.72 -14.27 7.55
CA ARG A 30 -5.96 -14.09 8.80
C ARG A 30 -5.92 -15.34 9.67
N LEU A 31 -7.07 -15.97 9.94
CA LEU A 31 -7.15 -17.15 10.81
C LEU A 31 -6.29 -18.33 10.31
N PRO A 32 -6.20 -18.62 9.00
CA PRO A 32 -5.37 -19.73 8.50
C PRO A 32 -3.87 -19.54 8.67
N MET A 33 -3.37 -18.31 8.86
CA MET A 33 -1.92 -18.06 8.96
C MET A 33 -1.26 -18.79 10.13
N LYS A 34 -2.01 -19.18 11.17
CA LYS A 34 -1.59 -19.85 12.42
C LYS A 34 -0.49 -19.16 13.23
N MET A 35 0.23 -18.20 12.66
CA MET A 35 1.21 -17.37 13.32
C MET A 35 0.54 -16.25 14.12
N PRO A 36 1.11 -15.88 15.28
CA PRO A 36 0.63 -14.73 16.04
C PRO A 36 0.96 -13.43 15.29
N ILE A 37 0.08 -12.44 15.45
CA ILE A 37 0.38 -11.04 15.12
C ILE A 37 0.54 -10.29 16.44
N SER A 38 1.65 -9.57 16.59
CA SER A 38 1.87 -8.69 17.74
C SER A 38 1.20 -7.35 17.51
N TRP A 39 0.25 -6.99 18.37
CA TRP A 39 -0.48 -5.72 18.28
C TRP A 39 0.14 -4.71 19.24
N LEU A 40 0.46 -3.52 18.73
CA LEU A 40 1.11 -2.45 19.49
C LEU A 40 0.35 -1.15 19.32
N GLU A 41 0.10 -0.43 20.42
CA GLU A 41 -0.33 0.96 20.35
C GLU A 41 0.92 1.84 20.19
N ASP A 42 0.96 2.69 19.17
CA ASP A 42 2.14 3.52 18.85
C ASP A 42 1.74 4.91 18.34
N ASN A 43 2.63 5.89 18.55
CA ASN A 43 2.45 7.26 18.05
C ASN A 43 2.98 7.34 16.61
N LEU A 44 2.16 6.89 15.67
CA LEU A 44 2.51 6.87 14.24
C LEU A 44 2.63 8.27 13.63
N ASP A 45 3.40 8.37 12.55
CA ASP A 45 3.56 9.61 11.79
C ASP A 45 2.21 10.19 11.35
N ARG A 46 2.15 11.51 11.20
CA ARG A 46 0.94 12.24 10.83
C ARG A 46 0.33 11.67 9.55
N GLY A 47 -0.89 11.16 9.66
CA GLY A 47 -1.66 10.59 8.55
C GLY A 47 -1.77 9.06 8.57
N LEU A 48 -0.86 8.36 9.26
CA LEU A 48 -0.89 6.90 9.39
C LEU A 48 -1.76 6.47 10.58
N ARG A 49 -2.71 5.57 10.33
CA ARG A 49 -3.55 4.98 11.40
C ARG A 49 -3.06 3.61 11.86
N ALA A 50 -2.42 2.88 10.96
CA ALA A 50 -1.84 1.58 11.20
C ALA A 50 -0.55 1.40 10.40
N GLN A 51 0.30 0.46 10.81
CA GLN A 51 1.48 0.05 10.08
C GLN A 51 1.88 -1.38 10.43
N ALA A 52 2.09 -2.22 9.42
CA ALA A 52 2.63 -3.56 9.55
C ALA A 52 4.16 -3.58 9.49
N SER A 53 4.76 -4.53 10.20
CA SER A 53 6.19 -4.83 10.12
C SER A 53 6.42 -6.26 9.61
N ARG A 54 7.54 -6.46 8.92
CA ARG A 54 7.96 -7.79 8.41
C ARG A 54 8.17 -8.83 9.54
N ARG A 55 8.19 -8.41 10.80
CA ARG A 55 8.27 -9.28 11.98
C ARG A 55 6.92 -9.85 12.41
N GLY A 56 5.83 -9.45 11.76
CA GLY A 56 4.48 -9.84 12.15
C GLY A 56 3.90 -8.94 13.24
N GLU A 57 4.30 -7.67 13.27
CA GLU A 57 3.75 -6.67 14.19
C GLU A 57 2.79 -5.75 13.42
N ILE A 58 1.68 -5.37 14.05
CA ILE A 58 0.82 -4.27 13.59
C ILE A 58 0.79 -3.21 14.68
N ARG A 59 1.24 -2.01 14.31
CA ARG A 59 1.15 -0.81 15.14
C ARG A 59 -0.13 -0.07 14.80
N LEU A 60 -0.86 0.37 15.81
CA LEU A 60 -2.12 1.12 15.69
C LEU A 60 -2.02 2.41 16.50
N GLN A 61 -2.63 3.49 16.04
CA GLN A 61 -2.73 4.71 16.85
C GLN A 61 -3.59 4.54 18.12
N GLN A 62 -4.49 3.55 18.14
CA GLN A 62 -5.41 3.29 19.24
C GLN A 62 -5.78 1.81 19.31
N ILE A 63 -5.82 1.23 20.53
CA ILE A 63 -6.33 -0.14 20.77
C ILE A 63 -7.50 -0.15 21.79
N PRO A 64 -8.73 -0.53 21.38
CA PRO A 64 -9.10 -1.07 20.07
C PRO A 64 -9.18 0.04 19.01
N PRO A 65 -8.98 -0.29 17.73
CA PRO A 65 -9.14 0.68 16.65
C PRO A 65 -10.63 1.06 16.50
N PRO A 66 -10.93 2.27 15.97
CA PRO A 66 -12.27 2.62 15.53
C PRO A 66 -12.82 1.63 14.49
N ASN A 67 -14.13 1.36 14.53
CA ASN A 67 -14.79 0.50 13.54
C ASN A 67 -14.62 0.99 12.09
N SER A 68 -14.44 2.30 11.89
CA SER A 68 -14.15 2.88 10.58
C SER A 68 -12.82 2.40 9.97
N ASP A 69 -11.93 1.85 10.78
CA ASP A 69 -10.58 1.45 10.36
C ASP A 69 -10.52 -0.03 9.95
N ALA A 70 -11.67 -0.68 9.76
CA ALA A 70 -11.73 -2.07 9.34
C ALA A 70 -10.91 -2.35 8.06
N HIS A 71 -11.03 -1.49 7.03
CA HIS A 71 -10.23 -1.61 5.81
C HIS A 71 -8.73 -1.47 6.10
N THR A 72 -8.34 -0.41 6.82
CA THR A 72 -6.93 -0.14 7.17
C THR A 72 -6.32 -1.29 7.95
N VAL A 73 -7.02 -1.84 8.94
CA VAL A 73 -6.54 -2.99 9.72
C VAL A 73 -6.43 -4.24 8.83
N ALA A 74 -7.39 -4.48 7.94
CA ALA A 74 -7.32 -5.59 6.99
C ALA A 74 -6.13 -5.46 6.04
N HIS A 75 -5.87 -4.25 5.54
CA HIS A 75 -4.73 -3.91 4.70
C HIS A 75 -3.39 -4.27 5.38
N GLU A 76 -3.18 -3.81 6.61
CA GLU A 76 -1.96 -4.14 7.37
C GLU A 76 -1.82 -5.63 7.70
N ILE A 77 -2.93 -6.31 8.00
CA ILE A 77 -2.91 -7.77 8.13
C ILE A 77 -2.47 -8.41 6.80
N HIS A 78 -2.95 -7.90 5.66
CA HIS A 78 -2.67 -8.50 4.35
C HIS A 78 -1.20 -8.34 3.96
N HIS A 79 -0.53 -7.25 4.35
CA HIS A 79 0.92 -7.17 4.26
C HIS A 79 1.62 -8.36 4.92
N ILE A 80 1.21 -8.74 6.13
CA ILE A 80 1.79 -9.88 6.85
C ILE A 80 1.43 -11.19 6.13
N VAL A 81 0.21 -11.34 5.63
CA VAL A 81 -0.18 -12.50 4.79
C VAL A 81 0.77 -12.65 3.60
N LEU A 82 1.01 -11.57 2.84
CA LEU A 82 1.91 -11.56 1.70
C LEU A 82 3.35 -11.94 2.09
N TRP A 83 3.88 -11.37 3.18
CA TRP A 83 5.25 -11.65 3.60
C TRP A 83 5.44 -13.05 4.15
N LYS A 84 4.48 -13.57 4.93
CA LYS A 84 4.68 -14.76 5.76
C LYS A 84 4.06 -16.03 5.19
N VAL A 85 3.01 -15.90 4.39
CA VAL A 85 2.33 -17.05 3.77
C VAL A 85 2.79 -17.22 2.32
N PHE A 86 2.73 -16.15 1.52
CA PHE A 86 3.02 -16.23 0.09
C PHE A 86 4.50 -16.03 -0.26
N GLY A 87 5.25 -15.37 0.62
CA GLY A 87 6.66 -15.06 0.43
C GLY A 87 6.89 -14.17 -0.79
N VAL A 88 6.46 -12.91 -0.72
CA VAL A 88 6.57 -11.96 -1.84
C VAL A 88 7.96 -11.35 -1.98
N TYR A 89 8.30 -10.94 -3.20
CA TYR A 89 9.47 -10.10 -3.44
C TYR A 89 9.21 -8.66 -3.06
N SER A 90 10.23 -7.99 -2.54
CA SER A 90 10.17 -6.62 -2.07
C SER A 90 11.47 -5.88 -2.33
N ALA A 91 11.40 -4.57 -2.53
CA ALA A 91 12.55 -3.69 -2.47
C ALA A 91 12.99 -3.54 -1.00
N THR A 92 14.25 -3.79 -0.74
CA THR A 92 14.92 -3.60 0.55
C THR A 92 16.08 -2.63 0.36
N ALA A 93 16.38 -1.83 1.38
CA ALA A 93 17.43 -0.84 1.29
C ALA A 93 18.09 -0.48 2.61
N LYS A 94 19.30 0.11 2.53
CA LYS A 94 19.96 0.77 3.67
C LYS A 94 19.11 1.95 4.19
N GLN A 95 19.38 2.36 5.43
CA GLN A 95 18.60 3.37 6.17
C GLN A 95 18.31 4.65 5.36
N SER A 96 19.29 5.17 4.61
CA SER A 96 19.17 6.39 3.79
C SER A 96 18.20 6.26 2.61
N TYR A 97 17.86 5.05 2.21
CA TYR A 97 17.02 4.75 1.04
C TYR A 97 15.74 3.98 1.42
N LYS A 98 15.39 3.89 2.70
CA LYS A 98 14.18 3.19 3.13
C LYS A 98 12.90 3.80 2.55
N GLY A 99 12.83 5.12 2.41
CA GLY A 99 11.67 5.79 1.84
C GLY A 99 11.38 5.36 0.40
N ILE A 100 12.40 5.33 -0.46
CA ILE A 100 12.22 4.91 -1.85
C ILE A 100 11.90 3.41 -1.97
N ALA A 101 12.51 2.57 -1.12
CA ALA A 101 12.16 1.15 -1.07
C ALA A 101 10.71 0.93 -0.64
N ALA A 102 10.24 1.67 0.37
CA ALA A 102 8.83 1.64 0.80
C ALA A 102 7.90 2.09 -0.33
N THR A 103 8.17 3.22 -0.99
CA THR A 103 7.38 3.71 -2.14
C THR A 103 7.34 2.70 -3.30
N LEU A 104 8.45 2.04 -3.62
CA LEU A 104 8.49 0.98 -4.63
C LEU A 104 7.57 -0.19 -4.25
N ASN A 105 7.66 -0.65 -3.01
CA ASN A 105 6.82 -1.73 -2.49
C ASN A 105 5.35 -1.35 -2.54
N SER A 106 4.99 -0.18 -2.01
CA SER A 106 3.60 0.30 -1.99
C SER A 106 3.01 0.39 -3.39
N SER A 107 3.78 0.84 -4.39
CA SER A 107 3.27 0.96 -5.76
C SER A 107 2.77 -0.34 -6.39
N VAL A 108 3.14 -1.51 -5.86
CA VAL A 108 2.77 -2.82 -6.43
C VAL A 108 2.12 -3.75 -5.42
N LEU A 109 2.59 -3.77 -4.16
CA LEU A 109 2.04 -4.62 -3.12
C LEU A 109 0.70 -4.08 -2.63
N ASP A 110 0.57 -2.77 -2.44
CA ASP A 110 -0.68 -2.16 -1.95
C ASP A 110 -1.77 -2.31 -3.02
N LEU A 111 -1.42 -2.14 -4.30
CA LEU A 111 -2.33 -2.42 -5.42
C LEU A 111 -2.84 -3.87 -5.41
N ARG A 112 -1.98 -4.85 -5.09
CA ARG A 112 -2.38 -6.25 -4.91
C ARG A 112 -3.31 -6.39 -3.71
N ILE A 113 -2.95 -5.80 -2.58
CA ILE A 113 -3.75 -5.83 -1.34
C ILE A 113 -5.14 -5.27 -1.60
N GLU A 114 -5.26 -4.09 -2.21
CA GLU A 114 -6.55 -3.46 -2.49
C GLU A 114 -7.43 -4.31 -3.41
N ARG A 115 -6.82 -4.91 -4.45
CA ARG A 115 -7.52 -5.86 -5.33
C ARG A 115 -8.01 -7.09 -4.55
N ASP A 116 -7.23 -7.60 -3.62
CA ASP A 116 -7.57 -8.78 -2.83
C ASP A 116 -8.62 -8.46 -1.77
N LEU A 117 -8.52 -7.33 -1.07
CA LEU A 117 -9.54 -6.84 -0.14
C LEU A 117 -10.87 -6.57 -0.85
N PHE A 118 -10.85 -6.05 -2.07
CA PHE A 118 -12.07 -5.85 -2.84
C PHE A 118 -12.87 -7.16 -3.03
N LYS A 119 -12.22 -8.33 -3.12
CA LYS A 119 -12.90 -9.64 -3.23
C LYS A 119 -13.78 -9.97 -2.01
N TYR A 120 -13.46 -9.39 -0.84
CA TYR A 120 -14.25 -9.52 0.39
C TYR A 120 -15.31 -8.42 0.53
N GLY A 121 -15.48 -7.56 -0.48
CA GLY A 121 -16.47 -6.49 -0.48
C GLY A 121 -16.07 -5.27 0.34
N PHE A 122 -14.78 -5.02 0.56
CA PHE A 122 -14.33 -3.73 1.08
C PHE A 122 -14.60 -2.61 0.07
N ASP A 123 -15.07 -1.45 0.56
CA ASP A 123 -15.18 -0.24 -0.25
C ASP A 123 -13.86 0.50 -0.28
N ILE A 124 -13.09 0.26 -1.33
CA ILE A 124 -11.75 0.83 -1.52
C ILE A 124 -11.78 2.26 -2.09
N ARG A 125 -12.97 2.82 -2.39
CA ARG A 125 -13.09 4.21 -2.88
C ARG A 125 -12.77 5.23 -1.79
N VAL A 126 -13.31 5.01 -0.59
CA VAL A 126 -13.15 5.92 0.55
C VAL A 126 -11.67 6.11 0.94
N PRO A 127 -10.87 5.06 1.14
CA PRO A 127 -9.44 5.23 1.42
C PRO A 127 -8.71 5.91 0.25
N TYR A 128 -8.99 5.53 -1.00
CA TYR A 128 -8.39 6.19 -2.17
C TYR A 128 -8.69 7.69 -2.26
N GLU A 129 -9.95 8.10 -2.08
CA GLU A 129 -10.36 9.51 -2.14
C GLU A 129 -9.67 10.33 -1.05
N LYS A 130 -9.52 9.74 0.15
CA LYS A 130 -8.77 10.33 1.24
C LYS A 130 -7.30 10.49 0.88
N ASP A 131 -6.65 9.44 0.36
CA ASP A 131 -5.23 9.49 -0.01
C ASP A 131 -4.95 10.52 -1.11
N VAL A 132 -5.83 10.60 -2.11
CA VAL A 132 -5.77 11.62 -3.16
C VAL A 132 -5.96 13.03 -2.61
N SER A 133 -6.91 13.22 -1.69
CA SER A 133 -7.13 14.49 -1.01
C SER A 133 -5.89 14.91 -0.20
N ASP A 134 -5.36 14.02 0.62
CA ASP A 134 -4.20 14.26 1.46
C ASP A 134 -2.95 14.53 0.61
N ALA A 135 -2.74 13.75 -0.46
CA ALA A 135 -1.67 13.99 -1.43
C ALA A 135 -1.79 15.38 -2.06
N ARG A 136 -2.99 15.78 -2.50
CA ARG A 136 -3.21 17.11 -3.07
C ARG A 136 -2.94 18.22 -2.06
N LEU A 137 -3.39 18.08 -0.81
CA LEU A 137 -3.16 19.06 0.26
C LEU A 137 -1.68 19.21 0.58
N ASN A 138 -0.92 18.11 0.59
CA ASN A 138 0.52 18.15 0.83
C ASN A 138 1.26 18.82 -0.35
N LEU A 139 0.88 18.47 -1.58
CA LEU A 139 1.53 18.96 -2.79
C LEU A 139 1.16 20.40 -3.15
N GLN A 140 -0.01 20.91 -2.76
CA GLN A 140 -0.46 22.24 -3.20
C GLN A 140 0.50 23.37 -2.82
N HIS A 141 1.23 23.22 -1.71
CA HIS A 141 2.18 24.22 -1.21
C HIS A 141 3.53 24.22 -1.96
N HIS A 142 3.84 23.16 -2.71
CA HIS A 142 5.04 23.10 -3.54
C HIS A 142 4.83 23.86 -4.85
N ARG A 143 5.61 24.92 -5.09
CA ARG A 143 5.54 25.73 -6.32
C ARG A 143 6.09 25.01 -7.55
N GLN A 144 7.05 24.12 -7.36
CA GLN A 144 7.75 23.39 -8.42
C GLN A 144 7.93 21.92 -8.02
N SER A 145 8.17 21.07 -9.01
CA SER A 145 8.61 19.68 -8.79
C SER A 145 9.91 19.67 -7.98
N PRO A 146 10.19 18.63 -7.17
CA PRO A 146 11.45 18.51 -6.47
C PRO A 146 12.64 18.55 -7.46
N THR A 147 13.78 19.03 -6.99
CA THR A 147 15.04 19.00 -7.75
C THR A 147 15.94 17.85 -7.31
N ASN A 148 15.81 17.41 -6.05
CA ASN A 148 16.48 16.23 -5.53
C ASN A 148 16.02 14.97 -6.29
N TYR A 149 16.99 14.18 -6.74
CA TYR A 149 16.73 12.99 -7.56
C TYR A 149 15.78 11.98 -6.90
N LEU A 150 15.99 11.67 -5.61
CA LEU A 150 15.21 10.67 -4.89
C LEU A 150 13.78 11.18 -4.62
N ASP A 151 13.63 12.46 -4.27
CA ASP A 151 12.31 13.05 -4.06
C ASP A 151 11.48 13.09 -5.35
N ARG A 152 12.13 13.42 -6.48
CA ARG A 152 11.50 13.33 -7.80
C ARG A 152 11.04 11.92 -8.09
N LEU A 153 11.88 10.93 -7.83
CA LEU A 153 11.54 9.54 -8.09
C LEU A 153 10.40 9.04 -7.19
N ASN A 154 10.38 9.44 -5.91
CA ASN A 154 9.26 9.17 -5.01
C ASN A 154 7.95 9.72 -5.58
N TRP A 155 7.95 10.98 -6.06
CA TRP A 155 6.76 11.56 -6.70
C TRP A 155 6.37 10.80 -7.98
N ILE A 156 7.36 10.39 -8.79
CA ILE A 156 7.12 9.63 -10.02
C ILE A 156 6.40 8.31 -9.73
N ILE A 157 6.91 7.53 -8.77
CA ILE A 157 6.39 6.21 -8.42
C ILE A 157 5.04 6.33 -7.72
N ASN A 158 4.89 7.24 -6.76
CA ASN A 158 3.62 7.44 -6.07
C ASN A 158 2.51 7.84 -7.04
N TYR A 159 2.77 8.80 -7.95
CA TYR A 159 1.76 9.19 -8.95
C TYR A 159 1.40 8.03 -9.90
N ALA A 160 2.36 7.16 -10.24
CA ALA A 160 2.10 5.96 -11.03
C ALA A 160 1.24 4.94 -10.27
N GLY A 161 1.53 4.71 -8.98
CA GLY A 161 0.74 3.86 -8.08
C GLY A 161 -0.69 4.35 -7.94
N THR A 162 -0.88 5.62 -7.55
CA THR A 162 -2.21 6.24 -7.44
C THR A 162 -3.02 6.13 -8.74
N ARG A 163 -2.36 6.23 -9.89
CA ARG A 163 -3.03 6.04 -11.18
C ARG A 163 -3.44 4.58 -11.41
N ALA A 164 -2.63 3.61 -10.98
CA ALA A 164 -3.00 2.20 -11.05
C ALA A 164 -4.18 1.87 -10.11
N ASP A 165 -4.22 2.46 -8.91
CA ASP A 165 -5.35 2.34 -7.98
C ASP A 165 -6.63 2.92 -8.59
N PHE A 166 -6.54 4.10 -9.21
CA PHE A 166 -7.66 4.69 -9.94
C PHE A 166 -8.18 3.78 -11.05
N ASP A 167 -7.28 3.17 -11.82
CA ASP A 167 -7.65 2.24 -12.88
C ASP A 167 -8.35 0.99 -12.33
N LEU A 168 -7.85 0.45 -11.22
CA LEU A 168 -8.50 -0.65 -10.49
C LEU A 168 -9.92 -0.25 -10.08
N LEU A 169 -10.07 0.93 -9.47
CA LEU A 169 -11.37 1.46 -9.05
C LEU A 169 -12.33 1.69 -10.20
N SER A 170 -11.88 2.33 -11.29
CA SER A 170 -12.73 2.68 -12.43
C SER A 170 -13.26 1.45 -13.19
N ARG A 171 -12.51 0.35 -13.19
CA ARG A 171 -12.96 -0.95 -13.73
C ARG A 171 -13.97 -1.63 -12.81
N THR A 172 -13.83 -1.39 -11.51
CA THR A 172 -14.58 -2.05 -10.45
C THR A 172 -15.92 -1.36 -10.17
N TYR A 173 -15.91 -0.04 -10.07
CA TYR A 173 -17.06 0.80 -9.74
C TYR A 173 -17.53 1.57 -10.97
N LYS A 174 -18.66 1.14 -11.55
CA LYS A 174 -19.30 1.86 -12.66
C LYS A 174 -19.58 3.31 -12.26
N GLY A 175 -19.10 4.25 -13.07
CA GLY A 175 -19.29 5.69 -12.85
C GLY A 175 -18.26 6.36 -11.93
N PHE A 176 -17.28 5.62 -11.41
CA PHE A 176 -16.15 6.23 -10.71
C PHE A 176 -15.25 6.97 -11.71
N SER A 177 -15.21 8.29 -11.61
CA SER A 177 -14.51 9.16 -12.57
C SER A 177 -13.83 10.35 -11.90
N ASP A 178 -13.08 10.15 -10.82
CA ASP A 178 -12.22 11.21 -10.28
C ASP A 178 -10.93 11.38 -11.10
N ARG A 179 -11.07 12.06 -12.25
CA ARG A 179 -9.92 12.49 -13.07
C ARG A 179 -9.31 13.82 -12.60
N SER A 180 -9.98 14.50 -11.67
CA SER A 180 -9.67 15.88 -11.30
C SER A 180 -8.26 16.01 -10.72
N PHE A 181 -7.85 15.03 -9.89
CA PHE A 181 -6.50 14.97 -9.35
C PHE A 181 -5.44 14.81 -10.44
N PHE A 182 -5.63 13.89 -11.39
CA PHE A 182 -4.64 13.63 -12.43
C PHE A 182 -4.49 14.81 -13.40
N GLU A 183 -5.59 15.48 -13.73
CA GLU A 183 -5.59 16.69 -14.56
C GLU A 183 -4.86 17.84 -13.85
N TRP A 184 -5.19 18.06 -12.58
CA TRP A 184 -4.51 19.05 -11.75
C TRP A 184 -3.01 18.77 -11.63
N PHE A 185 -2.62 17.54 -11.31
CA PHE A 185 -1.23 17.14 -11.13
C PHE A 185 -0.45 17.29 -12.43
N ARG A 186 -0.98 16.85 -13.57
CA ARG A 186 -0.33 16.98 -14.88
C ARG A 186 -0.13 18.44 -15.28
N LYS A 187 -1.09 19.32 -14.97
CA LYS A 187 -0.96 20.75 -15.23
C LYS A 187 0.14 21.39 -14.38
N LYS A 188 0.29 20.95 -13.12
CA LYS A 188 1.23 21.54 -12.16
C LYS A 188 2.65 20.95 -12.24
N TYR A 189 2.78 19.65 -12.47
CA TYR A 189 4.01 18.87 -12.45
C TYR A 189 4.12 17.99 -13.70
N SER A 190 4.10 18.62 -14.88
CA SER A 190 4.03 17.92 -16.17
C SER A 190 5.23 17.01 -16.44
N ASP A 191 6.42 17.39 -15.95
CA ASP A 191 7.65 16.61 -16.05
C ASP A 191 7.55 15.30 -15.26
N ILE A 192 7.07 15.37 -14.02
CA ILE A 192 6.83 14.20 -13.18
C ILE A 192 5.75 13.32 -13.80
N ALA A 193 4.61 13.89 -14.20
CA ALA A 193 3.52 13.13 -14.80
C ALA A 193 3.94 12.40 -16.09
N THR A 194 4.81 13.01 -16.90
CA THR A 194 5.33 12.39 -18.13
C THR A 194 6.21 11.17 -17.81
N GLU A 195 7.12 11.30 -16.85
CA GLU A 195 7.99 10.19 -16.44
C GLU A 195 7.19 9.08 -15.73
N SER A 196 6.23 9.44 -14.88
CA SER A 196 5.34 8.48 -14.23
C SER A 196 4.55 7.62 -15.21
N ASN A 197 4.22 8.12 -16.41
CA ASN A 197 3.53 7.31 -17.41
C ASN A 197 4.35 6.07 -17.82
N LYS A 198 5.68 6.14 -17.78
CA LYS A 198 6.56 5.00 -18.07
C LYS A 198 6.47 3.95 -16.98
N VAL A 199 6.54 4.39 -15.71
CA VAL A 199 6.39 3.51 -14.54
C VAL A 199 5.00 2.88 -14.50
N TYR A 200 3.95 3.68 -14.68
CA TYR A 200 2.57 3.21 -14.72
C TYR A 200 2.33 2.20 -15.85
N LYS A 201 2.88 2.43 -17.06
CA LYS A 201 2.81 1.44 -18.14
C LYS A 201 3.46 0.12 -17.72
N LYS A 202 4.64 0.17 -17.09
CA LYS A 202 5.30 -1.05 -16.60
C LYS A 202 4.49 -1.73 -15.50
N LEU A 203 3.94 -0.96 -14.57
CA LEU A 203 3.14 -1.46 -13.46
C LEU A 203 1.86 -2.17 -13.94
N THR A 204 1.20 -1.66 -14.98
CA THR A 204 -0.01 -2.29 -15.54
C THR A 204 0.25 -3.58 -16.34
N GLU A 205 1.52 -3.86 -16.67
CA GLU A 205 1.96 -5.16 -17.22
C GLU A 205 2.22 -6.21 -16.13
N VAL A 206 2.19 -5.82 -14.85
CA VAL A 206 2.49 -6.73 -13.73
C VAL A 206 1.30 -7.64 -13.46
N ASP A 207 1.51 -8.94 -13.59
CA ASP A 207 0.64 -9.93 -12.96
C ASP A 207 0.86 -9.90 -11.42
N LEU A 208 -0.11 -9.34 -10.70
CA LEU A 208 -0.05 -9.16 -9.24
C LEU A 208 -0.08 -10.49 -8.46
N ASP A 209 -0.50 -11.59 -9.08
CA ASP A 209 -0.43 -12.93 -8.46
C ASP A 209 0.94 -13.61 -8.68
N SER A 210 1.74 -13.10 -9.61
CA SER A 210 3.06 -13.64 -9.93
C SER A 210 4.19 -12.93 -9.18
N ASN A 211 4.77 -13.64 -8.22
CA ASN A 211 5.95 -13.16 -7.48
C ASN A 211 7.12 -12.79 -8.41
N ASP A 212 7.32 -13.51 -9.51
CA ASP A 212 8.35 -13.19 -10.49
C ASP A 212 8.01 -11.93 -11.28
N SER A 213 6.73 -11.69 -11.59
CA SER A 213 6.29 -10.44 -12.22
C SER A 213 6.55 -9.23 -11.32
N ILE A 214 6.18 -9.33 -10.03
CA ILE A 214 6.46 -8.28 -9.03
C ILE A 214 7.96 -8.02 -8.91
N LYS A 215 8.77 -9.08 -8.79
CA LYS A 215 10.24 -8.98 -8.75
C LYS A 215 10.81 -8.29 -9.97
N ASN A 216 10.33 -8.66 -11.16
CA ASN A 216 10.79 -8.10 -12.43
C ASN A 216 10.43 -6.62 -12.55
N TYR A 217 9.25 -6.21 -12.09
CA TYR A 217 8.89 -4.80 -11.99
C TYR A 217 9.82 -4.03 -11.06
N LEU A 218 10.02 -4.52 -9.83
CA LEU A 218 10.90 -3.85 -8.85
C LEU A 218 12.33 -3.70 -9.39
N ARG A 219 12.88 -4.76 -10.00
CA ARG A 219 14.20 -4.72 -10.66
C ARG A 219 14.24 -3.74 -11.81
N TRP A 220 13.20 -3.74 -12.65
CA TRP A 220 13.11 -2.79 -13.76
C TRP A 220 13.15 -1.34 -13.27
N VAL A 221 12.43 -0.99 -12.20
CA VAL A 221 12.47 0.39 -11.67
C VAL A 221 13.87 0.72 -11.14
N ILE A 222 14.50 -0.20 -10.40
CA ILE A 222 15.87 -0.03 -9.90
C ILE A 222 16.87 0.19 -11.05
N ASP A 223 16.81 -0.63 -12.09
CA ASP A 223 17.75 -0.57 -13.21
C ASP A 223 17.51 0.65 -14.10
N TYR A 224 16.24 0.92 -14.44
CA TYR A 224 15.84 2.02 -15.31
C TYR A 224 16.23 3.39 -14.72
N TYR A 225 16.03 3.55 -13.41
CA TYR A 225 16.44 4.75 -12.67
C TYR A 225 17.84 4.66 -12.08
N ARG A 226 18.64 3.63 -12.42
CA ARG A 226 20.02 3.46 -11.93
C ARG A 226 20.14 3.72 -10.43
N LEU A 227 19.21 3.15 -9.67
CA LEU A 227 19.15 3.32 -8.24
C LEU A 227 20.44 2.79 -7.58
N PRO A 228 20.89 3.40 -6.46
CA PRO A 228 22.09 2.93 -5.77
C PRO A 228 22.03 1.44 -5.45
N THR A 229 23.16 0.75 -5.48
CA THR A 229 23.29 -0.68 -5.13
C THR A 229 22.88 -0.99 -3.69
N ASP A 230 22.68 0.05 -2.88
CA ASP A 230 22.11 -0.01 -1.53
C ASP A 230 20.59 -0.24 -1.52
N ILE A 231 19.97 -0.39 -2.69
CA ILE A 231 18.58 -0.81 -2.89
C ILE A 231 18.62 -2.09 -3.72
N TRP A 232 18.02 -3.17 -3.23
CA TRP A 232 17.99 -4.47 -3.89
C TRP A 232 16.61 -5.12 -3.76
N VAL A 233 16.37 -6.16 -4.56
CA VAL A 233 15.14 -6.95 -4.50
C VAL A 233 15.42 -8.29 -3.85
N ASP A 234 14.76 -8.57 -2.73
CA ASP A 234 14.84 -9.83 -2.02
C ASP A 234 13.47 -10.46 -1.81
N LYS A 235 13.46 -11.78 -1.62
CA LYS A 235 12.25 -12.51 -1.25
C LYS A 235 12.12 -12.42 0.26
N ILE A 236 10.98 -11.92 0.73
CA ILE A 236 10.67 -11.92 2.17
C ILE A 236 10.02 -13.26 2.49
N ALA A 237 10.46 -13.90 3.57
CA ALA A 237 9.82 -15.05 4.21
C ALA A 237 9.88 -14.84 5.74
#